data_AF-A0A524I3Q2-F1
#
_entry.id   AF-A0A524I3Q2-F1
#
_cell.length_a   1.000
_cell.length_b   1.000
_cell.length_c   1.000
_cell.angle_alpha   90.00
_cell.angle_beta   90.00
_cell.angle_gamma   90.00
#
_symmetry.space_group_name_H-M   'P 1'
#
loop_
_entity.id
_entity.type
_entity.pdbx_description
1 polymer ?
#
loop_
_entity_poly.entity_id
_entity_poly.type
_entity_poly.pdbx_seq_one_letter_code
_entity_poly.pdbx_strand_id
1 'polypeptide(L)'
;MGVIGSGPNGRRFLSTVIVGLLMMAAGLLPAQETLIQVRAFLAKESSEKPAGNAITFYGSSSDPRLASIKAMVKGTESDLRAAALRVMPALRDIETVDYLFSLVLFWDGRSATAGDFVIQPPAAFRLELTPTWREDGALDFLLAVYAKEISAWPPEGSKKEAAAERSLRAAVHPDFFKSRMEKILERDVSLAVEEPGLLFLPYHDQTLVLFLMPAVRPQPVLQSLPVYPDDLVRLGVAGQGRYRVSIDKKGAVRSVTVITPLHPFLDDAAAGAIREWTFEPVMRGLTAVAVSFDWPIDFNPARWPGLAELSAPRASEPYSAELNRILALGAAYCERLSGAALDFVCQESIRSLDCALYLPETTVSAGAKLTEKSTDSKGTIMIIGPRRASLSRNPYKTKTYRFVNDFQMIRKQGRVEERRILLESNDKSAPKGAAPPDEKRYASLKPLFAPIDILATDRQESYEFRLLGKDKIKGLTAAIIEAVARPGASVRIPAAKIWIDPESSRILRCETQGLPVEGYEFIFEEASRIGISPVGSMMVNYGDEKNGILFPSRVTLLIEYPVNVWGVGKRTRIDTEIHYANYRFFTVETEKAVIR
;
A
#
# COMPACT_ATOMS: atom_id res chain seq x y z
N MET A 1 57.79 42.25 34.95
CA MET A 1 58.20 42.42 36.37
C MET A 1 57.18 41.67 37.19
N GLY A 2 57.42 40.40 37.58
CA GLY A 2 58.16 40.04 38.80
C GLY A 2 57.32 40.45 40.02
N VAL A 3 56.77 39.55 40.84
CA VAL A 3 57.52 38.86 41.91
C VAL A 3 56.74 37.62 42.39
N ILE A 4 57.48 36.52 42.58
CA ILE A 4 57.12 35.29 43.26
C ILE A 4 57.33 35.50 44.77
N GLY A 5 56.38 35.08 45.61
CA GLY A 5 56.52 35.03 47.06
C GLY A 5 56.10 33.66 47.59
N SER A 6 57.09 32.88 48.05
CA SER A 6 56.95 31.59 48.73
C SER A 6 57.07 31.77 50.25
N GLY A 7 56.23 31.07 51.04
CA GLY A 7 56.35 30.96 52.49
C GLY A 7 55.48 29.83 53.06
N PRO A 8 56.02 28.86 53.84
CA PRO A 8 55.40 27.56 54.12
C PRO A 8 54.88 27.39 55.57
N ASN A 9 53.98 26.42 55.79
CA ASN A 9 53.73 25.61 57.01
C ASN A 9 52.35 24.95 56.83
N GLY A 10 52.13 23.64 56.76
CA GLY A 10 52.83 22.52 57.36
C GLY A 10 51.93 21.83 58.39
N ARG A 11 50.96 20.99 57.95
CA ARG A 11 50.40 19.90 58.76
C ARG A 11 49.84 18.79 57.86
N ARG A 12 50.30 17.56 58.15
CA ARG A 12 50.18 16.31 57.37
C ARG A 12 48.86 15.58 57.66
N PHE A 13 48.61 14.53 56.86
CA PHE A 13 47.59 13.46 56.90
C PHE A 13 46.35 13.79 56.04
N LEU A 14 45.95 13.05 55.00
CA LEU A 14 46.08 11.63 54.66
C LEU A 14 46.33 11.49 53.12
N SER A 15 47.09 10.47 52.75
CA SER A 15 47.20 9.91 51.41
C SER A 15 45.86 9.29 50.96
N THR A 16 45.25 9.81 49.90
CA THR A 16 44.22 9.09 49.14
C THR A 16 44.49 9.18 47.65
N VAL A 17 44.67 7.99 47.10
CA VAL A 17 44.87 7.58 45.72
C VAL A 17 43.91 8.30 44.76
N ILE A 18 44.47 8.85 43.68
CA ILE A 18 43.74 9.21 42.46
C ILE A 18 43.23 7.90 41.86
N VAL A 19 41.97 7.55 42.15
CA VAL A 19 41.20 6.58 41.37
C VAL A 19 40.30 7.39 40.46
N GLY A 20 40.59 7.32 39.16
CA GLY A 20 39.64 7.77 38.16
C GLY A 20 38.38 6.93 38.24
N LEU A 21 37.23 7.61 38.16
CA LEU A 21 36.07 7.01 37.53
C LEU A 21 35.44 8.12 36.68
N LEU A 22 35.59 7.96 35.37
CA LEU A 22 34.70 8.55 34.39
C LEU A 22 33.28 8.43 34.92
N MET A 23 32.60 9.57 35.10
CA MET A 23 31.15 9.59 34.98
C MET A 23 30.85 8.97 33.62
N MET A 24 30.34 7.75 33.63
CA MET A 24 29.84 7.05 32.46
C MET A 24 28.87 7.99 31.75
N ALA A 25 29.33 8.62 30.67
CA ALA A 25 28.47 8.88 29.55
C ALA A 25 28.05 7.49 29.05
N ALA A 26 26.96 6.97 29.61
CA ALA A 26 26.22 5.89 28.97
C ALA A 26 25.98 6.37 27.54
N GLY A 27 26.68 5.75 26.59
CA GLY A 27 26.51 6.10 25.19
C GLY A 27 25.02 6.07 24.89
N LEU A 28 24.46 7.15 24.37
CA LEU A 28 23.13 7.05 23.80
C LEU A 28 23.27 6.20 22.54
N LEU A 29 22.57 5.06 22.50
CA LEU A 29 22.24 4.36 21.26
C LEU A 29 21.75 5.39 20.23
N PRO A 30 22.38 5.57 19.06
CA PRO A 30 21.77 6.30 17.98
C PRO A 30 20.52 5.54 17.57
N ALA A 31 19.42 6.23 17.79
CA ALA A 31 18.09 5.79 17.52
C ALA A 31 17.90 5.29 16.10
N GLN A 32 17.58 4.00 15.98
CA GLN A 32 17.24 3.37 14.72
C GLN A 32 15.74 3.54 14.47
N GLU A 33 15.38 4.28 13.43
CA GLU A 33 13.99 4.37 13.00
C GLU A 33 13.47 2.97 12.64
N THR A 34 12.40 2.55 13.33
CA THR A 34 11.81 1.23 13.17
C THR A 34 10.33 1.37 12.88
N LEU A 35 9.90 0.68 11.83
CA LEU A 35 8.48 0.57 11.48
C LEU A 35 7.94 -0.72 12.07
N ILE A 36 6.79 -0.65 12.73
CA ILE A 36 6.07 -1.83 13.20
C ILE A 36 4.75 -1.89 12.46
N GLN A 37 4.65 -2.86 11.57
CA GLN A 37 3.40 -3.13 10.85
C GLN A 37 2.44 -3.85 11.79
N VAL A 38 1.24 -3.30 11.95
CA VAL A 38 0.16 -3.86 12.74
C VAL A 38 -1.03 -4.13 11.85
N ARG A 39 -1.62 -5.32 11.93
CA ARG A 39 -2.93 -5.59 11.31
C ARG A 39 -3.84 -6.24 12.34
N ALA A 40 -5.09 -5.80 12.39
CA ALA A 40 -6.06 -6.27 13.35
C ALA A 40 -7.17 -7.05 12.66
N PHE A 41 -7.56 -8.16 13.28
CA PHE A 41 -8.66 -9.01 12.85
C PHE A 41 -9.56 -9.29 14.05
N LEU A 42 -10.84 -9.47 13.80
CA LEU A 42 -11.82 -9.86 14.79
C LEU A 42 -12.28 -11.27 14.46
N ALA A 43 -11.99 -12.20 15.36
CA ALA A 43 -12.27 -13.61 15.17
C ALA A 43 -13.38 -14.06 16.13
N LYS A 44 -14.24 -14.96 15.66
CA LYS A 44 -15.20 -15.68 16.50
C LYS A 44 -14.74 -17.12 16.65
N GLU A 45 -14.44 -17.52 17.87
CA GLU A 45 -14.03 -18.90 18.20
C GLU A 45 -15.26 -19.79 18.40
N SER A 46 -15.10 -21.09 18.16
CA SER A 46 -16.21 -22.04 18.31
C SER A 46 -16.59 -22.29 19.77
N SER A 47 -17.89 -22.43 20.02
CA SER A 47 -18.45 -22.71 21.35
C SER A 47 -18.11 -24.10 21.89
N GLU A 48 -17.63 -25.03 21.06
CA GLU A 48 -17.34 -26.42 21.46
C GLU A 48 -16.02 -26.57 22.23
N LYS A 49 -15.03 -25.68 21.96
CA LYS A 49 -13.75 -25.59 22.68
C LYS A 49 -13.33 -24.13 22.78
N PRO A 50 -13.92 -23.34 23.69
CA PRO A 50 -13.46 -21.97 23.90
C PRO A 50 -12.00 -22.03 24.36
N ALA A 51 -11.06 -21.54 23.56
CA ALA A 51 -9.75 -21.23 24.10
C ALA A 51 -10.03 -20.07 25.05
N GLY A 52 -10.02 -20.33 26.36
CA GLY A 52 -10.43 -19.36 27.37
C GLY A 52 -9.71 -18.01 27.22
N ASN A 53 -10.03 -17.05 28.09
CA ASN A 53 -9.53 -15.65 28.08
C ASN A 53 -7.98 -15.47 28.12
N ALA A 54 -7.19 -16.53 27.91
CA ALA A 54 -5.76 -16.52 27.75
C ALA A 54 -5.32 -15.72 26.51
N ILE A 55 -4.55 -14.67 26.78
CA ILE A 55 -3.80 -13.91 25.78
C ILE A 55 -2.61 -14.77 25.32
N THR A 56 -2.54 -15.12 24.03
CA THR A 56 -1.44 -15.95 23.48
C THR A 56 -0.74 -15.26 22.31
N PHE A 57 0.58 -15.42 22.25
CA PHE A 57 1.41 -14.87 21.19
C PHE A 57 2.18 -15.99 20.49
N TYR A 58 2.16 -15.96 19.16
CA TYR A 58 2.89 -16.89 18.30
C TYR A 58 3.85 -16.07 17.43
N GLY A 59 5.16 -16.24 17.65
CA GLY A 59 6.21 -15.68 16.80
C GLY A 59 6.66 -16.69 15.74
N SER A 60 6.92 -16.25 14.52
CA SER A 60 7.30 -17.17 13.43
C SER A 60 8.65 -17.87 13.61
N SER A 61 9.52 -17.38 14.51
CA SER A 61 10.75 -18.10 14.89
C SER A 61 10.49 -19.18 15.94
N SER A 62 9.41 -19.07 16.71
CA SER A 62 9.03 -20.02 17.76
C SER A 62 7.99 -21.05 17.31
N ASP A 63 7.18 -20.74 16.29
CA ASP A 63 6.07 -21.59 15.86
C ASP A 63 6.12 -21.87 14.34
N PRO A 64 6.34 -23.14 13.93
CA PRO A 64 6.49 -23.50 12.52
C PRO A 64 5.21 -23.30 11.70
N ARG A 65 4.02 -23.21 12.33
CA ARG A 65 2.75 -22.99 11.63
C ARG A 65 2.69 -21.62 10.94
N LEU A 66 3.51 -20.66 11.38
CA LEU A 66 3.60 -19.33 10.78
C LEU A 66 4.56 -19.27 9.56
N ALA A 67 5.14 -20.39 9.13
CA ALA A 67 6.10 -20.43 8.02
C ALA A 67 5.54 -19.87 6.71
N SER A 68 4.25 -20.11 6.42
CA SER A 68 3.59 -19.59 5.20
C SER A 68 3.46 -18.07 5.19
N ILE A 69 3.29 -17.45 6.37
CA ILE A 69 3.29 -16.00 6.53
C ILE A 69 4.72 -15.47 6.33
N LYS A 70 5.71 -16.11 6.96
CA LYS A 70 7.13 -15.73 6.84
C LYS A 70 7.62 -15.76 5.38
N ALA A 71 7.17 -16.74 4.60
CA ALA A 71 7.47 -16.84 3.17
C ALA A 71 6.92 -15.64 2.36
N MET A 72 5.87 -14.99 2.85
CA MET A 72 5.20 -13.86 2.19
C MET A 72 5.67 -12.49 2.67
N VAL A 73 6.67 -12.40 3.57
CA VAL A 73 7.20 -11.11 4.11
C VAL A 73 7.65 -10.15 3.01
N LYS A 74 8.09 -10.68 1.87
CA LYS A 74 8.51 -9.89 0.69
C LYS A 74 7.39 -9.70 -0.36
N GLY A 75 6.21 -10.26 -0.13
CA GLY A 75 5.04 -10.20 -1.02
C GLY A 75 4.21 -8.93 -0.84
N THR A 76 3.03 -8.88 -1.47
CA THR A 76 2.11 -7.75 -1.32
C THR A 76 1.39 -7.77 0.03
N GLU A 77 0.77 -6.65 0.42
CA GLU A 77 -0.07 -6.60 1.63
C GLU A 77 -1.21 -7.62 1.57
N SER A 78 -1.83 -7.79 0.40
CA SER A 78 -2.88 -8.78 0.16
C SER A 78 -2.38 -10.21 0.37
N ASP A 79 -1.15 -10.52 -0.05
CA ASP A 79 -0.54 -11.84 0.14
C ASP A 79 -0.30 -12.14 1.62
N LEU A 80 0.23 -11.16 2.36
CA LEU A 80 0.43 -11.26 3.81
C LEU A 80 -0.89 -11.42 4.56
N ARG A 81 -1.92 -10.65 4.19
CA ARG A 81 -3.27 -10.75 4.77
C ARG A 81 -3.88 -12.13 4.50
N ALA A 82 -3.83 -12.60 3.25
CA ALA A 82 -4.33 -13.91 2.88
C ALA A 82 -3.56 -15.04 3.58
N ALA A 83 -2.24 -14.91 3.74
CA ALA A 83 -1.44 -15.86 4.50
C ALA A 83 -1.83 -15.88 5.98
N ALA A 84 -2.02 -14.72 6.61
CA ALA A 84 -2.46 -14.63 8.00
C ALA A 84 -3.83 -15.29 8.22
N LEU A 85 -4.81 -14.99 7.37
CA LEU A 85 -6.15 -15.58 7.42
C LEU A 85 -6.14 -17.11 7.28
N ARG A 86 -5.21 -17.68 6.50
CA ARG A 86 -5.06 -19.14 6.36
C ARG A 86 -4.45 -19.81 7.59
N VAL A 87 -3.62 -19.10 8.35
CA VAL A 87 -2.90 -19.66 9.51
C VAL A 87 -3.75 -19.60 10.77
N MET A 88 -4.61 -18.58 10.94
CA MET A 88 -5.41 -18.39 12.15
C MET A 88 -6.22 -19.64 12.56
N PRO A 89 -6.95 -20.34 11.66
CA PRO A 89 -7.67 -21.57 12.01
C PRO A 89 -6.77 -22.75 12.42
N ALA A 90 -5.49 -22.73 12.05
CA ALA A 90 -4.52 -23.74 12.47
C ALA A 90 -3.89 -23.45 13.85
N LEU A 91 -4.09 -22.23 14.37
CA LEU A 91 -3.63 -21.80 15.69
C LEU A 91 -4.72 -21.93 16.74
N ARG A 92 -5.97 -21.58 16.38
CA ARG A 92 -7.16 -21.63 17.23
C ARG A 92 -8.38 -22.07 16.42
N ASP A 93 -9.38 -22.61 17.11
CA ASP A 93 -10.63 -23.10 16.51
C ASP A 93 -11.56 -21.93 16.18
N ILE A 94 -11.36 -21.33 15.00
CA ILE A 94 -12.01 -20.09 14.59
C ILE A 94 -13.05 -20.37 13.50
N GLU A 95 -14.28 -19.91 13.75
CA GLU A 95 -15.42 -20.03 12.82
C GLU A 95 -15.42 -18.93 11.77
N THR A 96 -15.25 -17.68 12.21
CA THR A 96 -15.25 -16.50 11.33
C THR A 96 -14.11 -15.55 11.68
N VAL A 97 -13.54 -14.91 10.67
CA VAL A 97 -12.53 -13.86 10.83
C VAL A 97 -12.87 -12.69 9.94
N ASP A 98 -13.03 -11.52 10.55
CA ASP A 98 -13.18 -10.25 9.85
C ASP A 98 -11.90 -9.44 9.98
N TYR A 99 -11.44 -8.89 8.86
CA TYR A 99 -10.35 -7.92 8.89
C TYR A 99 -10.88 -6.58 9.38
N LEU A 100 -10.24 -6.02 10.41
CA LEU A 100 -10.55 -4.68 10.91
C LEU A 100 -9.72 -3.65 10.16
N PHE A 101 -8.43 -3.52 10.50
CA PHE A 101 -7.56 -2.46 10.00
C PHE A 101 -6.10 -2.87 9.86
N SER A 102 -5.34 -2.00 9.20
CA SER A 102 -3.89 -2.03 9.07
C SER A 102 -3.36 -0.67 9.51
N LEU A 103 -2.30 -0.69 10.31
CA LEU A 103 -1.68 0.46 10.95
C LEU A 103 -0.16 0.28 10.88
N VAL A 104 0.58 1.37 10.72
CA VAL A 104 2.05 1.35 10.77
C VAL A 104 2.47 2.28 11.89
N LEU A 105 3.05 1.70 12.93
CA LEU A 105 3.61 2.44 14.06
C LEU A 105 5.04 2.82 13.71
N PHE A 106 5.30 4.12 13.65
CA PHE A 106 6.63 4.65 13.41
C PHE A 106 7.28 4.98 14.74
N TRP A 107 8.43 4.38 15.01
CA TRP A 107 9.28 4.75 16.12
C TRP A 107 10.56 5.37 15.56
N ASP A 108 10.85 6.60 15.97
CA ASP A 108 12.05 7.36 15.58
C ASP A 108 13.34 6.84 16.25
N GLY A 109 13.24 5.76 17.03
CA GLY A 109 14.31 5.18 17.83
C GLY A 109 14.68 5.95 19.11
N ARG A 110 14.09 7.14 19.34
CA ARG A 110 14.41 8.06 20.46
C ARG A 110 13.26 8.22 21.43
N SER A 111 12.05 8.26 20.90
CA SER A 111 10.83 8.51 21.64
C SER A 111 10.61 7.38 22.63
N ALA A 112 10.32 7.71 23.89
CA ALA A 112 10.06 6.69 24.92
C ALA A 112 8.86 5.80 24.55
N THR A 113 7.91 6.34 23.78
CA THR A 113 6.72 5.63 23.33
C THR A 113 6.44 5.99 21.88
N ALA A 114 6.10 4.99 21.07
CA ALA A 114 5.53 5.17 19.75
C ALA A 114 4.09 4.69 19.78
N GLY A 115 3.17 5.45 19.21
CA GLY A 115 1.77 5.04 19.22
C GLY A 115 0.98 5.70 18.11
N ASP A 116 -0.10 5.03 17.74
CA ASP A 116 -1.08 5.54 16.79
C ASP A 116 -2.44 4.94 17.17
N PHE A 117 -3.51 5.47 16.60
CA PHE A 117 -4.86 5.02 16.89
C PHE A 117 -5.62 4.76 15.60
N VAL A 118 -6.55 3.82 15.69
CA VAL A 118 -7.50 3.52 14.63
C VAL A 118 -8.86 3.53 15.26
N ILE A 119 -9.75 4.35 14.72
CA ILE A 119 -11.15 4.26 15.07
C ILE A 119 -11.79 3.36 13.99
N GLN A 120 -12.64 2.39 14.34
CA GLN A 120 -13.35 1.53 13.39
C GLN A 120 -14.56 0.87 14.05
N PRO A 121 -15.79 1.30 13.75
CA PRO A 121 -16.99 0.75 14.38
C PRO A 121 -17.01 -0.79 14.39
N PRO A 122 -17.40 -1.42 15.51
CA PRO A 122 -18.02 -0.82 16.70
C PRO A 122 -17.02 -0.28 17.75
N ALA A 123 -15.73 -0.17 17.45
CA ALA A 123 -14.73 0.16 18.45
C ALA A 123 -13.70 1.20 17.97
N ALA A 124 -12.91 1.74 18.88
CA ALA A 124 -11.67 2.40 18.53
C ALA A 124 -10.54 1.82 19.32
N PHE A 125 -9.40 1.69 18.68
CA PHE A 125 -8.20 1.11 19.22
C PHE A 125 -7.08 2.14 19.25
N ARG A 126 -6.31 2.15 20.32
CA ARG A 126 -5.03 2.86 20.39
C ARG A 126 -3.97 1.85 20.75
N LEU A 127 -2.88 1.87 19.98
CA LEU A 127 -1.74 1.01 20.24
C LEU A 127 -0.57 1.91 20.62
N GLU A 128 0.03 1.61 21.75
CA GLU A 128 1.25 2.24 22.22
C GLU A 128 2.31 1.15 22.40
N LEU A 129 3.52 1.48 22.00
CA LEU A 129 4.70 0.63 22.09
C LEU A 129 5.74 1.40 22.89
N THR A 130 6.28 0.76 23.92
CA THR A 130 7.47 1.24 24.62
C THR A 130 8.63 0.33 24.21
N PRO A 131 9.31 0.62 23.10
CA PRO A 131 10.36 -0.23 22.54
C PRO A 131 11.66 -0.14 23.34
N THR A 132 12.34 -1.27 23.44
CA THR A 132 13.66 -1.47 24.05
C THR A 132 14.44 -2.45 23.17
N TRP A 133 15.62 -2.04 22.72
CA TRP A 133 16.49 -2.95 21.97
C TRP A 133 17.13 -3.98 22.90
N ARG A 134 17.07 -5.25 22.50
CA ARG A 134 17.82 -6.33 23.15
C ARG A 134 19.22 -6.44 22.55
N GLU A 135 20.17 -6.94 23.33
CA GLU A 135 21.58 -7.06 22.90
C GLU A 135 21.78 -7.94 21.66
N ASP A 136 20.89 -8.90 21.42
CA ASP A 136 20.91 -9.80 20.27
C ASP A 136 20.26 -9.22 19.00
N GLY A 137 19.75 -7.98 19.06
CA GLY A 137 19.11 -7.30 17.94
C GLY A 137 17.63 -7.60 17.76
N ALA A 138 16.99 -8.32 18.69
CA ALA A 138 15.53 -8.34 18.79
C ALA A 138 15.01 -7.01 19.34
N LEU A 139 13.79 -6.65 18.93
CA LEU A 139 13.08 -5.51 19.50
C LEU A 139 12.10 -6.04 20.54
N ASP A 140 12.38 -5.75 21.80
CA ASP A 140 11.42 -5.92 22.87
C ASP A 140 10.55 -4.66 22.92
N PHE A 141 9.25 -4.81 23.12
CA PHE A 141 8.39 -3.66 23.34
C PHE A 141 7.24 -4.01 24.28
N LEU A 142 7.00 -3.11 25.24
CA LEU A 142 5.77 -3.14 26.00
C LEU A 142 4.65 -2.64 25.09
N LEU A 143 3.81 -3.55 24.63
CA LEU A 143 2.62 -3.26 23.84
C LEU A 143 1.45 -2.98 24.77
N ALA A 144 0.92 -1.76 24.70
CA ALA A 144 -0.34 -1.41 25.33
C ALA A 144 -1.42 -1.22 24.25
N VAL A 145 -2.54 -1.92 24.41
CA VAL A 145 -3.71 -1.80 23.53
C VAL A 145 -4.86 -1.28 24.35
N TYR A 146 -5.44 -0.19 23.89
CA TYR A 146 -6.62 0.41 24.48
C TYR A 146 -7.77 0.27 23.50
N ALA A 147 -8.96 -0.03 24.00
CA ALA A 147 -10.18 0.07 23.21
C ALA A 147 -11.23 0.96 23.86
N LYS A 148 -12.14 1.44 23.01
CA LYS A 148 -13.36 2.08 23.44
C LYS A 148 -14.47 1.66 22.51
N GLU A 149 -15.55 1.13 23.06
CA GLU A 149 -16.78 0.94 22.29
C GLU A 149 -17.27 2.29 21.75
N ILE A 150 -17.62 2.28 20.48
CA ILE A 150 -18.20 3.41 19.79
C ILE A 150 -19.58 2.96 19.35
N SER A 151 -20.59 3.71 19.80
CA SER A 151 -21.97 3.51 19.40
C SER A 151 -22.10 3.53 17.87
N ALA A 152 -23.03 2.71 17.36
CA ALA A 152 -23.37 2.72 15.95
C ALA A 152 -23.63 4.15 15.47
N TRP A 153 -23.08 4.50 14.31
CA TRP A 153 -23.07 5.88 13.83
C TRP A 153 -24.51 6.39 13.64
N PRO A 154 -24.86 7.59 14.13
CA PRO A 154 -26.17 8.17 13.90
C PRO A 154 -26.43 8.35 12.39
N PRO A 155 -27.71 8.38 11.95
CA PRO A 155 -28.05 8.65 10.56
C PRO A 155 -27.45 9.97 10.06
N GLU A 156 -26.98 9.97 8.82
CA GLU A 156 -26.41 11.12 8.11
C GLU A 156 -27.39 12.31 8.08
N GLY A 157 -26.88 13.52 8.30
CA GLY A 157 -27.64 14.77 8.41
C GLY A 157 -28.32 15.00 9.76
N SER A 158 -28.19 14.10 10.73
CA SER A 158 -28.87 14.23 12.02
C SER A 158 -28.15 15.17 12.99
N LYS A 159 -28.89 15.85 13.89
CA LYS A 159 -28.27 16.59 15.01
C LYS A 159 -27.41 15.69 15.90
N LYS A 160 -27.74 14.40 15.97
CA LYS A 160 -26.97 13.37 16.67
C LYS A 160 -25.64 13.09 15.97
N GLU A 161 -25.58 13.14 14.64
CA GLU A 161 -24.34 13.02 13.88
C GLU A 161 -23.39 14.19 14.18
N ALA A 162 -23.85 15.44 14.14
CA ALA A 162 -23.00 16.60 14.45
C ALA A 162 -22.48 16.60 15.91
N ALA A 163 -23.23 15.99 16.84
CA ALA A 163 -22.81 15.78 18.22
C ALA A 163 -21.83 14.60 18.36
N ALA A 164 -22.05 13.52 17.60
CA ALA A 164 -21.14 12.37 17.52
C ALA A 164 -19.81 12.78 16.89
N GLU A 165 -19.82 13.57 15.81
CA GLU A 165 -18.63 14.12 15.14
C GLU A 165 -17.86 15.07 16.06
N ARG A 166 -18.53 15.93 16.84
CA ARG A 166 -17.86 16.78 17.84
C ARG A 166 -17.27 15.98 18.99
N SER A 167 -18.03 15.01 19.53
CA SER A 167 -17.56 14.13 20.61
C SER A 167 -16.36 13.28 20.17
N LEU A 168 -16.41 12.82 18.92
CA LEU A 168 -15.32 12.16 18.25
C LEU A 168 -14.12 13.07 18.04
N ARG A 169 -14.26 14.25 17.43
CA ARG A 169 -13.12 15.15 17.18
C ARG A 169 -12.44 15.51 18.50
N ALA A 170 -13.21 15.69 19.57
CA ALA A 170 -12.70 15.87 20.93
C ALA A 170 -12.03 14.61 21.50
N ALA A 171 -12.40 13.41 21.04
CA ALA A 171 -11.77 12.15 21.40
C ALA A 171 -10.53 11.80 20.55
N VAL A 172 -10.43 12.27 19.31
CA VAL A 172 -9.32 12.02 18.35
C VAL A 172 -8.07 12.84 18.67
N HIS A 173 -8.20 13.88 19.51
CA HIS A 173 -7.04 14.65 19.94
C HIS A 173 -6.04 13.72 20.68
N PRO A 174 -4.77 13.65 20.27
CA PRO A 174 -3.78 12.71 20.78
C PRO A 174 -3.68 12.67 22.32
N ASP A 175 -3.92 13.81 22.96
CA ASP A 175 -3.85 14.00 24.41
C ASP A 175 -5.15 13.69 25.18
N PHE A 176 -6.33 13.65 24.53
CA PHE A 176 -7.62 13.48 25.23
C PHE A 176 -8.15 12.04 25.24
N PHE A 177 -7.57 11.14 24.43
CA PHE A 177 -8.14 9.82 24.18
C PHE A 177 -7.84 8.81 25.29
N LYS A 178 -6.59 8.73 25.76
CA LYS A 178 -6.09 7.66 26.63
C LYS A 178 -6.86 7.51 27.93
N SER A 179 -7.26 8.61 28.58
CA SER A 179 -8.00 8.57 29.85
C SER A 179 -9.46 8.13 29.71
N ARG A 180 -9.98 8.02 28.49
CA ARG A 180 -11.38 7.67 28.18
C ARG A 180 -11.53 6.32 27.48
N MET A 181 -10.43 5.57 27.32
CA MET A 181 -10.41 4.22 26.76
C MET A 181 -10.13 3.21 27.85
N GLU A 182 -10.68 2.01 27.69
CA GLU A 182 -10.32 0.85 28.48
C GLU A 182 -8.97 0.31 27.98
N LYS A 183 -8.04 0.02 28.91
CA LYS A 183 -6.81 -0.69 28.57
C LYS A 183 -7.10 -2.18 28.53
N ILE A 184 -7.13 -2.78 27.33
CA ILE A 184 -7.41 -4.21 27.15
C ILE A 184 -6.15 -5.04 27.39
N LEU A 185 -5.00 -4.50 27.03
CA LEU A 185 -3.72 -5.21 27.08
C LEU A 185 -2.60 -4.26 27.50
N GLU A 186 -1.70 -4.78 28.33
CA GLU A 186 -0.36 -4.25 28.54
C GLU A 186 0.57 -5.46 28.71
N ARG A 187 1.44 -5.71 27.74
CA ARG A 187 2.29 -6.92 27.75
C ARG A 187 3.57 -6.73 26.96
N ASP A 188 4.63 -7.37 27.44
CA ASP A 188 5.87 -7.48 26.68
C ASP A 188 5.70 -8.40 25.46
N VAL A 189 6.27 -7.97 24.35
CA VAL A 189 6.36 -8.71 23.10
C VAL A 189 7.78 -8.56 22.59
N SER A 190 8.39 -9.69 22.22
CA SER A 190 9.73 -9.76 21.63
C SER A 190 9.61 -10.26 20.21
N LEU A 191 10.10 -9.49 19.25
CA LEU A 191 10.17 -9.87 17.83
C LEU A 191 11.49 -9.43 17.22
N ALA A 192 12.08 -10.30 16.40
CA ALA A 192 13.17 -9.90 15.53
C ALA A 192 12.65 -9.01 14.37
N VAL A 193 13.56 -8.27 13.75
CA VAL A 193 13.26 -7.52 12.53
C VAL A 193 12.86 -8.48 11.41
N GLU A 194 11.83 -8.12 10.66
CA GLU A 194 11.16 -8.92 9.62
C GLU A 194 10.52 -10.22 10.14
N GLU A 195 10.35 -10.37 11.46
CA GLU A 195 9.67 -11.50 12.05
C GLU A 195 8.16 -11.19 12.22
N PRO A 196 7.28 -11.88 11.47
CA PRO A 196 5.85 -11.79 11.73
C PRO A 196 5.48 -12.57 12.99
N GLY A 197 4.54 -12.01 13.77
CA GLY A 197 3.90 -12.65 14.90
C GLY A 197 2.40 -12.39 14.95
N LEU A 198 1.64 -13.29 15.57
CA LEU A 198 0.21 -13.19 15.80
C LEU A 198 -0.09 -13.20 17.30
N LEU A 199 -0.78 -12.18 17.78
CA LEU A 199 -1.20 -12.02 19.17
C LEU A 199 -2.72 -12.14 19.26
N PHE A 200 -3.21 -13.10 20.02
CA PHE A 200 -4.63 -13.34 20.29
C PHE A 200 -4.96 -12.81 21.68
N LEU A 201 -5.97 -11.96 21.78
CA LEU A 201 -6.44 -11.42 23.05
C LEU A 201 -7.98 -11.37 23.10
N PRO A 202 -8.60 -11.60 24.28
CA PRO A 202 -10.05 -11.52 24.42
C PRO A 202 -10.53 -10.09 24.19
N TYR A 203 -11.65 -9.94 23.49
CA TYR A 203 -12.31 -8.67 23.24
C TYR A 203 -13.83 -8.87 23.23
N HIS A 204 -14.47 -8.61 24.36
CA HIS A 204 -15.89 -8.93 24.61
C HIS A 204 -16.20 -10.42 24.37
N ASP A 205 -17.14 -10.74 23.48
CA ASP A 205 -17.53 -12.10 23.09
C ASP A 205 -16.71 -12.65 21.91
N GLN A 206 -15.67 -11.93 21.50
CA GLN A 206 -14.82 -12.24 20.35
C GLN A 206 -13.33 -12.23 20.73
N THR A 207 -12.48 -12.61 19.78
CA THR A 207 -11.02 -12.59 19.90
C THR A 207 -10.44 -11.55 18.95
N LEU A 208 -9.77 -10.53 19.49
CA LEU A 208 -8.98 -9.61 18.68
C LEU A 208 -7.63 -10.27 18.38
N VAL A 209 -7.27 -10.30 17.10
CA VAL A 209 -5.99 -10.86 16.62
C VAL A 209 -5.15 -9.75 16.03
N LEU A 210 -3.97 -9.50 16.61
CA LEU A 210 -2.99 -8.55 16.11
C LEU A 210 -1.85 -9.27 15.41
N PHE A 211 -1.69 -9.01 14.12
CA PHE A 211 -0.47 -9.28 13.38
C PHE A 211 0.54 -8.18 13.65
N LEU A 212 1.77 -8.54 14.03
CA LEU A 212 2.87 -7.62 14.34
C LEU A 212 4.10 -7.99 13.53
N MET A 213 4.79 -7.01 12.93
CA MET A 213 6.06 -7.24 12.23
C MET A 213 6.95 -5.98 12.25
N PRO A 214 8.06 -5.98 13.02
CA PRO A 214 9.07 -4.92 12.98
C PRO A 214 9.84 -4.95 11.66
N ALA A 215 10.21 -3.79 11.13
CA ALA A 215 11.03 -3.65 9.92
C ALA A 215 12.00 -2.47 10.08
N VAL A 216 13.28 -2.70 9.79
CA VAL A 216 14.34 -1.68 9.80
C VAL A 216 14.54 -1.16 8.38
N ARG A 217 14.54 0.16 8.20
CA ARG A 217 15.00 0.77 6.96
C ARG A 217 15.92 1.97 7.26
N PRO A 218 17.23 1.88 6.97
CA PRO A 218 18.14 3.01 7.11
C PRO A 218 17.68 4.15 6.21
N GLN A 219 17.55 5.35 6.77
CA GLN A 219 17.17 6.52 5.99
C GLN A 219 18.41 7.18 5.36
N PRO A 220 18.32 7.57 4.10
CA PRO A 220 19.37 8.35 3.47
C PRO A 220 19.30 9.80 3.95
N VAL A 221 20.42 10.32 4.44
CA VAL A 221 20.63 11.71 4.88
C VAL A 221 20.95 12.61 3.69
N LEU A 222 21.72 12.09 2.72
CA LEU A 222 22.08 12.78 1.49
C LEU A 222 21.86 11.84 0.30
N GLN A 223 21.09 12.30 -0.68
CA GLN A 223 20.74 11.54 -1.89
C GLN A 223 21.06 12.34 -3.14
N SER A 224 21.87 11.77 -4.03
CA SER A 224 21.98 12.18 -5.43
C SER A 224 21.05 11.31 -6.29
N LEU A 225 20.36 11.91 -7.25
CA LEU A 225 19.58 11.14 -8.22
C LEU A 225 20.54 10.44 -9.18
N PRO A 226 20.30 9.17 -9.55
CA PRO A 226 21.08 8.55 -10.61
C PRO A 226 20.82 9.25 -11.94
N VAL A 227 21.88 9.39 -12.72
CA VAL A 227 21.79 9.91 -14.08
C VAL A 227 21.01 8.88 -14.89
N TYR A 228 19.91 9.31 -15.47
CA TYR A 228 19.19 8.50 -16.45
C TYR A 228 19.74 8.91 -17.83
N PRO A 229 20.58 8.07 -18.48
CA PRO A 229 21.20 8.44 -19.75
C PRO A 229 20.16 8.71 -20.83
N ASP A 230 20.30 9.82 -21.54
CA ASP A 230 19.33 10.25 -22.56
C ASP A 230 19.08 9.20 -23.64
N ASP A 231 20.09 8.39 -24.00
CA ASP A 231 19.93 7.28 -24.94
C ASP A 231 18.95 6.21 -24.43
N LEU A 232 18.98 5.90 -23.13
CA LEU A 232 18.10 4.91 -22.52
C LEU A 232 16.69 5.45 -22.30
N VAL A 233 16.58 6.76 -22.05
CA VAL A 233 15.31 7.50 -22.06
C VAL A 233 14.66 7.40 -23.44
N ARG A 234 15.42 7.68 -24.51
CA ARG A 234 14.96 7.60 -25.91
C ARG A 234 14.57 6.18 -26.34
N LEU A 235 15.27 5.17 -25.81
CA LEU A 235 15.00 3.76 -26.05
C LEU A 235 13.89 3.17 -25.16
N GLY A 236 13.27 3.98 -24.27
CA GLY A 236 12.15 3.54 -23.43
C GLY A 236 12.53 2.52 -22.35
N VAL A 237 13.81 2.44 -21.97
CA VAL A 237 14.32 1.41 -21.04
C VAL A 237 13.88 1.72 -19.60
N ALA A 238 12.66 1.30 -19.26
CA ALA A 238 12.06 1.54 -17.95
C ALA A 238 11.95 0.26 -17.12
N GLY A 239 11.91 0.42 -15.80
CA GLY A 239 11.68 -0.67 -14.86
C GLY A 239 12.36 -0.45 -13.52
N GLN A 240 12.24 -1.44 -12.65
CA GLN A 240 12.74 -1.36 -11.28
C GLN A 240 14.04 -2.15 -11.14
N GLY A 241 15.14 -1.44 -10.90
CA GLY A 241 16.39 -2.04 -10.46
C GLY A 241 16.39 -2.28 -8.95
N ARG A 242 16.99 -3.39 -8.49
CA ARG A 242 17.20 -3.65 -7.05
C ARG A 242 18.68 -3.75 -6.74
N TYR A 243 19.11 -2.99 -5.75
CA TYR A 243 20.52 -2.85 -5.38
C TYR A 243 20.71 -3.22 -3.92
N ARG A 244 21.64 -4.13 -3.63
CA ARG A 244 22.10 -4.39 -2.27
C ARG A 244 23.16 -3.37 -1.90
N VAL A 245 22.81 -2.52 -0.95
CA VAL A 245 23.66 -1.45 -0.43
C VAL A 245 24.26 -1.91 0.89
N SER A 246 25.59 -1.83 1.01
CA SER A 246 26.29 -2.03 2.26
C SER A 246 26.79 -0.68 2.76
N ILE A 247 26.43 -0.31 3.98
CA ILE A 247 26.89 0.91 4.64
C ILE A 247 27.81 0.57 5.81
N ASP A 248 28.72 1.47 6.14
CA ASP A 248 29.60 1.32 7.29
C ASP A 248 29.01 1.90 8.59
N LYS A 249 29.82 1.86 9.65
CA LYS A 249 29.52 2.39 10.98
C LYS A 249 29.24 3.90 11.02
N LYS A 250 29.52 4.64 9.95
CA LYS A 250 29.25 6.07 9.81
C LYS A 250 28.10 6.34 8.85
N GLY A 251 27.45 5.30 8.32
CA GLY A 251 26.39 5.39 7.34
C GLY A 251 26.88 5.69 5.92
N ALA A 252 28.19 5.67 5.67
CA ALA A 252 28.74 5.84 4.33
C ALA A 252 28.60 4.53 3.54
N VAL A 253 28.17 4.63 2.28
CA VAL A 253 28.06 3.46 1.40
C VAL A 253 29.44 2.90 1.08
N ARG A 254 29.62 1.60 1.30
CA ARG A 254 30.85 0.84 1.05
C ARG A 254 30.79 0.00 -0.21
N SER A 255 29.65 -0.60 -0.48
CA SER A 255 29.43 -1.37 -1.70
C SER A 255 27.99 -1.32 -2.13
N VAL A 256 27.78 -1.41 -3.44
CA VAL A 256 26.48 -1.53 -4.07
C VAL A 256 26.56 -2.68 -5.06
N THR A 257 25.73 -3.69 -4.87
CA THR A 257 25.68 -4.88 -5.72
C THR A 257 24.31 -4.95 -6.38
N VAL A 258 24.27 -5.17 -7.68
CA VAL A 258 23.01 -5.35 -8.41
C VAL A 258 22.42 -6.72 -8.05
N ILE A 259 21.19 -6.74 -7.56
CA ILE A 259 20.45 -7.97 -7.19
C ILE A 259 19.42 -8.31 -8.26
N THR A 260 18.69 -7.29 -8.72
CA THR A 260 17.79 -7.40 -9.86
C THR A 260 18.30 -6.41 -10.90
N PRO A 261 19.00 -6.89 -11.94
CA PRO A 261 19.49 -6.03 -12.99
C PRO A 261 18.32 -5.51 -13.82
N LEU A 262 18.40 -4.24 -14.19
CA LEU A 262 17.46 -3.60 -15.10
C LEU A 262 18.10 -3.42 -16.47
N HIS A 263 19.21 -2.69 -16.51
CA HIS A 263 19.99 -2.42 -17.70
C HIS A 263 21.40 -2.00 -17.26
N PRO A 264 22.49 -2.52 -17.83
CA PRO A 264 23.85 -2.29 -17.33
C PRO A 264 24.19 -0.83 -17.03
N PHE A 265 23.85 0.09 -17.93
CA PHE A 265 24.07 1.53 -17.72
C PHE A 265 23.15 2.18 -16.68
N LEU A 266 21.90 1.72 -16.51
CA LEU A 266 21.01 2.21 -15.45
C LEU A 266 21.43 1.64 -14.09
N ASP A 267 21.89 0.39 -14.08
CA ASP A 267 22.42 -0.27 -12.91
C ASP A 267 23.74 0.37 -12.47
N ASP A 268 24.61 0.72 -13.41
CA ASP A 268 25.84 1.47 -13.15
C ASP A 268 25.54 2.89 -12.66
N ALA A 269 24.56 3.58 -13.24
CA ALA A 269 24.15 4.92 -12.80
C ALA A 269 23.51 4.90 -11.40
N ALA A 270 22.63 3.93 -11.14
CA ALA A 270 22.06 3.67 -9.82
C ALA A 270 23.15 3.34 -8.80
N ALA A 271 24.05 2.41 -9.13
CA ALA A 271 25.15 2.06 -8.24
C ALA A 271 26.10 3.24 -8.02
N GLY A 272 26.37 4.05 -9.05
CA GLY A 272 27.15 5.29 -8.97
C GLY A 272 26.54 6.29 -8.00
N ALA A 273 25.27 6.63 -8.18
CA ALA A 273 24.59 7.58 -7.30
C ALA A 273 24.45 7.05 -5.88
N ILE A 274 24.05 5.78 -5.70
CA ILE A 274 23.93 5.18 -4.37
C ILE A 274 25.28 5.20 -3.64
N ARG A 275 26.42 5.01 -4.32
CA ARG A 275 27.75 5.11 -3.68
C ARG A 275 28.04 6.49 -3.09
N GLU A 276 27.44 7.54 -3.62
CA GLU A 276 27.56 8.91 -3.11
C GLU A 276 26.58 9.22 -1.99
N TRP A 277 25.60 8.33 -1.75
CA TRP A 277 24.64 8.53 -0.68
C TRP A 277 25.30 8.38 0.68
N THR A 278 24.79 9.15 1.63
CA THR A 278 25.10 8.97 3.05
C THR A 278 23.81 8.60 3.75
N PHE A 279 23.84 7.51 4.50
CA PHE A 279 22.75 7.03 5.34
C PHE A 279 22.98 7.41 6.80
N GLU A 280 21.92 7.35 7.59
CA GLU A 280 22.08 7.38 9.04
C GLU A 280 22.86 6.12 9.50
N PRO A 281 23.84 6.25 10.43
CA PRO A 281 24.55 5.10 10.99
C PRO A 281 23.58 4.09 11.61
N VAL A 282 23.75 2.82 11.25
CA VAL A 282 22.93 1.75 11.82
C VAL A 282 23.58 1.22 13.08
N MET A 283 22.79 1.14 14.14
CA MET A 283 23.26 0.79 15.46
C MET A 283 22.72 -0.57 15.86
N ARG A 284 23.56 -1.38 16.50
CA ARG A 284 23.15 -2.63 17.16
C ARG A 284 23.63 -2.55 18.59
N GLY A 285 22.70 -2.37 19.52
CA GLY A 285 23.07 -1.84 20.83
C GLY A 285 23.91 -0.57 20.64
N LEU A 286 24.91 -0.36 21.51
CA LEU A 286 25.71 0.87 21.55
C LEU A 286 26.76 1.00 20.44
N THR A 287 26.86 -0.01 19.58
CA THR A 287 27.91 -0.08 18.57
C THR A 287 27.32 0.18 17.20
N ALA A 288 27.95 1.11 16.48
CA ALA A 288 27.63 1.33 15.09
C ALA A 288 28.11 0.12 14.30
N VAL A 289 27.22 -0.49 13.54
CA VAL A 289 27.47 -1.70 12.79
C VAL A 289 27.30 -1.43 11.31
N ALA A 290 28.17 -2.07 10.52
CA ALA A 290 27.95 -2.13 9.09
C ALA A 290 26.76 -3.05 8.80
N VAL A 291 25.87 -2.65 7.92
CA VAL A 291 24.71 -3.45 7.51
C VAL A 291 24.55 -3.44 6.00
N SER A 292 23.87 -4.47 5.48
CA SER A 292 23.51 -4.56 4.08
C SER A 292 22.00 -4.73 3.92
N PHE A 293 21.40 -4.00 2.99
CA PHE A 293 19.97 -4.01 2.73
C PHE A 293 19.69 -3.79 1.23
N ASP A 294 18.51 -4.19 0.78
CA ASP A 294 18.10 -4.01 -0.62
C ASP A 294 17.34 -2.68 -0.77
N TRP A 295 17.72 -1.88 -1.77
CA TRP A 295 17.09 -0.62 -2.14
C TRP A 295 16.60 -0.66 -3.59
N PRO A 296 15.30 -0.42 -3.85
CA PRO A 296 14.79 -0.33 -5.22
C PRO A 296 14.93 1.09 -5.78
N ILE A 297 15.23 1.19 -7.08
CA ILE A 297 15.08 2.43 -7.87
C ILE A 297 14.20 2.14 -9.07
N ASP A 298 13.15 2.93 -9.26
CA ASP A 298 12.22 2.83 -10.39
C ASP A 298 12.61 3.84 -11.47
N PHE A 299 13.24 3.37 -12.55
CA PHE A 299 13.56 4.19 -13.70
C PHE A 299 12.35 4.29 -14.61
N ASN A 300 11.68 5.43 -14.58
CA ASN A 300 10.54 5.72 -15.43
C ASN A 300 10.70 7.10 -16.09
N PRO A 301 10.91 7.18 -17.41
CA PRO A 301 11.02 8.44 -18.14
C PRO A 301 9.89 9.44 -17.88
N ALA A 302 8.66 8.93 -17.71
CA ALA A 302 7.48 9.77 -17.49
C ALA A 302 7.41 10.35 -16.07
N ARG A 303 8.22 9.84 -15.14
CA ARG A 303 8.25 10.28 -13.73
C ARG A 303 9.61 10.85 -13.32
N TRP A 304 10.62 10.79 -14.20
CA TRP A 304 11.98 11.22 -13.88
C TRP A 304 12.11 12.74 -13.99
N PRO A 305 12.56 13.45 -12.93
CA PRO A 305 12.69 14.90 -12.96
C PRO A 305 13.62 15.38 -14.10
N GLY A 306 13.14 16.28 -14.95
CA GLY A 306 13.95 16.94 -16.00
C GLY A 306 13.99 16.27 -17.39
N LEU A 307 13.28 15.15 -17.61
CA LEU A 307 13.37 14.36 -18.85
C LEU A 307 12.06 14.25 -19.66
N ALA A 308 11.00 14.96 -19.24
CA ALA A 308 9.67 14.88 -19.86
C ALA A 308 9.61 15.35 -21.33
N GLU A 309 10.60 16.11 -21.81
CA GLU A 309 10.66 16.61 -23.20
C GLU A 309 11.55 15.77 -24.14
N LEU A 310 12.43 14.91 -23.62
CA LEU A 310 13.44 14.18 -24.42
C LEU A 310 13.03 12.75 -24.83
N SER A 311 11.88 12.27 -24.35
CA SER A 311 11.38 10.90 -24.54
C SER A 311 10.53 10.73 -25.81
N ALA A 312 10.97 11.29 -26.94
CA ALA A 312 10.44 10.85 -28.24
C ALA A 312 11.02 9.45 -28.58
N PRO A 313 10.18 8.44 -28.92
CA PRO A 313 10.61 7.05 -28.99
C PRO A 313 11.44 6.74 -30.25
N ARG A 314 12.48 5.88 -30.14
CA ARG A 314 13.12 5.24 -31.30
C ARG A 314 13.18 3.71 -31.20
N ALA A 315 12.55 3.08 -32.21
CA ALA A 315 12.72 1.76 -32.83
C ALA A 315 12.76 0.50 -31.93
N SER A 316 11.63 -0.20 -31.89
CA SER A 316 11.46 -1.58 -31.42
C SER A 316 12.23 -2.59 -32.29
N GLU A 317 12.91 -3.56 -31.68
CA GLU A 317 13.19 -4.83 -32.36
C GLU A 317 11.86 -5.43 -32.86
N PRO A 318 11.84 -6.08 -34.03
CA PRO A 318 10.62 -6.70 -34.53
C PRO A 318 10.12 -7.70 -33.50
N TYR A 319 8.85 -7.57 -33.11
CA TYR A 319 8.15 -8.52 -32.27
C TYR A 319 8.49 -9.95 -32.68
N SER A 320 8.82 -10.82 -31.72
CA SER A 320 9.03 -12.23 -32.01
C SER A 320 7.81 -12.79 -32.73
N ALA A 321 8.01 -13.77 -33.62
CA ALA A 321 6.89 -14.36 -34.38
C ALA A 321 5.76 -14.87 -33.46
N GLU A 322 6.11 -15.34 -32.24
CA GLU A 322 5.15 -15.72 -31.21
C GLU A 322 4.38 -14.50 -30.68
N LEU A 323 5.04 -13.39 -30.34
CA LEU A 323 4.38 -12.18 -29.86
C LEU A 323 3.45 -11.58 -30.92
N ASN A 324 3.88 -11.47 -32.18
CA ASN A 324 3.01 -11.02 -33.28
C ASN A 324 1.76 -11.89 -33.42
N ARG A 325 1.93 -13.22 -33.33
CA ARG A 325 0.81 -14.15 -33.35
C ARG A 325 -0.15 -13.89 -32.18
N ILE A 326 0.35 -13.72 -30.96
CA ILE A 326 -0.47 -13.45 -29.78
C ILE A 326 -1.21 -12.10 -29.91
N LEU A 327 -0.54 -11.05 -30.40
CA LEU A 327 -1.16 -9.75 -30.65
C LEU A 327 -2.26 -9.83 -31.72
N ALA A 328 -2.06 -10.61 -32.77
CA ALA A 328 -3.09 -10.87 -33.78
C ALA A 328 -4.30 -11.62 -33.20
N LEU A 329 -4.08 -12.59 -32.30
CA LEU A 329 -5.17 -13.27 -31.58
C LEU A 329 -5.93 -12.29 -30.68
N GLY A 330 -5.21 -11.40 -29.97
CA GLY A 330 -5.78 -10.34 -29.15
C GLY A 330 -6.63 -9.35 -29.96
N ALA A 331 -6.12 -8.89 -31.11
CA ALA A 331 -6.87 -8.04 -32.04
C ALA A 331 -8.13 -8.74 -32.55
N ALA A 332 -8.03 -10.00 -32.98
CA ALA A 332 -9.17 -10.78 -33.44
C ALA A 332 -10.25 -10.96 -32.36
N TYR A 333 -9.85 -11.12 -31.09
CA TYR A 333 -10.79 -11.11 -29.97
C TYR A 333 -11.47 -9.74 -29.81
N CYS A 334 -10.70 -8.65 -29.90
CA CYS A 334 -11.24 -7.29 -29.80
C CYS A 334 -12.22 -6.96 -30.94
N GLU A 335 -11.96 -7.42 -32.16
CA GLU A 335 -12.90 -7.29 -33.29
C GLU A 335 -14.22 -8.02 -33.01
N ARG A 336 -14.17 -9.25 -32.48
CA ARG A 336 -15.38 -9.98 -32.07
C ARG A 336 -16.14 -9.23 -30.98
N LEU A 337 -15.44 -8.74 -29.96
CA LEU A 337 -16.05 -7.98 -28.87
C LEU A 337 -16.67 -6.66 -29.35
N SER A 338 -16.01 -5.96 -30.29
CA SER A 338 -16.53 -4.74 -30.91
C SER A 338 -17.76 -5.01 -31.77
N GLY A 339 -17.80 -6.13 -32.49
CA GLY A 339 -18.93 -6.54 -33.33
C GLY A 339 -20.08 -7.22 -32.58
N ALA A 340 -19.88 -7.61 -31.32
CA ALA A 340 -20.89 -8.33 -30.56
C ALA A 340 -22.06 -7.44 -30.13
N ALA A 341 -23.27 -8.00 -30.20
CA ALA A 341 -24.41 -7.46 -29.48
C ALA A 341 -24.13 -7.59 -27.98
N LEU A 342 -24.03 -6.46 -27.28
CA LEU A 342 -23.79 -6.41 -25.83
C LEU A 342 -25.11 -6.17 -25.10
N ASP A 343 -26.10 -6.98 -25.42
CA ASP A 343 -27.45 -6.90 -24.89
C ASP A 343 -27.61 -8.02 -23.85
N PHE A 344 -27.34 -7.69 -22.59
CA PHE A 344 -27.45 -8.65 -21.51
C PHE A 344 -27.87 -8.00 -20.19
N VAL A 345 -28.42 -8.84 -19.32
CA VAL A 345 -28.60 -8.55 -17.90
C VAL A 345 -27.81 -9.56 -17.08
N CYS A 346 -27.25 -9.12 -15.95
CA CYS A 346 -26.62 -9.99 -14.98
C CYS A 346 -26.72 -9.40 -13.58
N GLN A 347 -26.51 -10.23 -12.57
CA GLN A 347 -26.39 -9.79 -11.20
C GLN A 347 -24.97 -9.28 -10.93
N GLU A 348 -24.84 -8.02 -10.50
CA GLU A 348 -23.58 -7.38 -10.13
C GLU A 348 -23.55 -7.16 -8.61
N SER A 349 -22.64 -7.88 -7.92
CA SER A 349 -22.43 -7.75 -6.48
C SER A 349 -21.18 -6.92 -6.21
N ILE A 350 -21.33 -5.76 -5.58
CA ILE A 350 -20.23 -4.82 -5.29
C ILE A 350 -19.93 -4.82 -3.80
N ARG A 351 -18.64 -4.95 -3.46
CA ARG A 351 -18.10 -4.72 -2.12
C ARG A 351 -17.02 -3.65 -2.25
N SER A 352 -17.17 -2.52 -1.57
CA SER A 352 -16.17 -1.46 -1.64
C SER A 352 -15.84 -0.91 -0.25
N LEU A 353 -14.56 -0.78 0.04
CA LEU A 353 -14.02 -0.07 1.18
C LEU A 353 -13.40 1.24 0.69
N ASP A 354 -13.92 2.35 1.17
CA ASP A 354 -13.47 3.71 0.90
C ASP A 354 -12.84 4.28 2.17
N CYS A 355 -11.51 4.18 2.33
CA CYS A 355 -10.82 4.64 3.53
C CYS A 355 -10.57 6.15 3.47
N ALA A 356 -11.37 6.94 4.17
CA ALA A 356 -11.10 8.37 4.29
C ALA A 356 -9.89 8.63 5.20
N LEU A 357 -9.24 9.78 5.00
CA LEU A 357 -8.08 10.22 5.76
C LEU A 357 -8.40 11.51 6.53
N TYR A 358 -7.74 11.73 7.66
CA TYR A 358 -7.71 13.05 8.29
C TYR A 358 -6.83 13.98 7.45
N LEU A 359 -7.48 14.87 6.70
CA LEU A 359 -6.78 15.90 5.94
C LEU A 359 -6.53 17.12 6.84
N PRO A 360 -5.31 17.69 6.85
CA PRO A 360 -5.07 18.95 7.56
C PRO A 360 -5.95 20.07 7.00
N GLU A 361 -6.47 20.94 7.88
CA GLU A 361 -7.37 22.04 7.51
C GLU A 361 -6.68 23.14 6.67
N THR A 362 -5.34 23.14 6.60
CA THR A 362 -4.55 24.15 5.89
C THR A 362 -3.71 23.52 4.78
N THR A 363 -3.59 24.25 3.67
CA THR A 363 -2.65 23.96 2.59
C THR A 363 -1.22 23.90 3.12
N VAL A 364 -0.40 23.03 2.52
CA VAL A 364 1.01 22.75 2.86
C VAL A 364 1.87 24.01 3.06
N SER A 365 1.46 25.16 2.51
CA SER A 365 2.16 26.45 2.65
C SER A 365 2.15 27.06 4.06
N ALA A 366 1.17 26.75 4.93
CA ALA A 366 1.06 27.42 6.24
C ALA A 366 1.78 26.70 7.40
N GLY A 367 2.30 25.49 7.17
CA GLY A 367 2.89 24.63 8.19
C GLY A 367 4.41 24.45 8.12
N ALA A 368 5.11 25.21 7.27
CA ALA A 368 6.57 25.21 7.22
C ALA A 368 7.13 25.95 8.44
N LYS A 369 7.49 25.22 9.51
CA LYS A 369 8.33 25.80 10.56
C LYS A 369 9.75 25.88 10.02
N LEU A 370 10.24 27.11 9.83
CA LEU A 370 11.66 27.39 9.65
C LEU A 370 12.39 26.89 10.89
N THR A 371 13.13 25.79 10.78
CA THR A 371 13.93 25.28 11.90
C THR A 371 15.38 25.58 11.58
N GLU A 372 15.95 26.57 12.26
CA GLU A 372 17.39 26.80 12.24
C GLU A 372 18.06 25.77 13.15
N LYS A 373 18.92 24.93 12.56
CA LYS A 373 19.86 24.12 13.33
C LYS A 373 21.26 24.66 13.10
N SER A 374 21.92 25.04 14.19
CA SER A 374 23.36 25.29 14.19
C SER A 374 24.08 23.95 14.03
N THR A 375 25.01 23.88 13.09
CA THR A 375 25.97 22.77 13.01
C THR A 375 27.13 22.99 13.95
N ASP A 376 27.84 21.90 14.26
CA ASP A 376 29.05 21.90 15.10
C ASP A 376 30.19 22.75 14.54
N SER A 377 30.08 23.20 13.29
CA SER A 377 30.99 24.13 12.61
C SER A 377 30.58 25.61 12.68
N LYS A 378 29.60 25.98 13.52
CA LYS A 378 29.01 27.34 13.63
C LYS A 378 28.33 27.84 12.34
N GLY A 379 27.93 26.94 11.44
CA GLY A 379 27.06 27.26 10.31
C GLY A 379 25.59 27.10 10.68
N THR A 380 24.74 27.99 10.20
CA THR A 380 23.28 27.85 10.35
C THR A 380 22.71 27.18 9.11
N ILE A 381 22.00 26.06 9.27
CA ILE A 381 21.23 25.44 8.20
C ILE A 381 19.75 25.69 8.45
N MET A 382 19.08 26.28 7.45
CA MET A 382 17.63 26.43 7.44
C MET A 382 16.98 25.13 6.93
N ILE A 383 16.22 24.46 7.80
CA ILE A 383 15.42 23.30 7.42
C ILE A 383 14.00 23.79 7.14
N ILE A 384 13.61 23.75 5.86
CA ILE A 384 12.23 23.94 5.41
C ILE A 384 11.68 22.54 5.12
N GLY A 385 10.82 22.03 6.00
CA GLY A 385 10.14 20.76 5.78
C GLY A 385 8.69 20.85 6.29
N PRO A 386 7.69 20.43 5.51
CA PRO A 386 6.33 20.39 6.01
C PRO A 386 6.26 19.39 7.17
N ARG A 387 5.54 19.75 8.24
CA ARG A 387 5.15 18.77 9.27
C ARG A 387 4.29 17.74 8.55
N ARG A 388 4.85 16.55 8.27
CA ARG A 388 4.14 15.47 7.58
C ARG A 388 2.93 15.10 8.44
N ALA A 389 1.72 15.41 7.98
CA ALA A 389 0.51 14.95 8.64
C ALA A 389 0.55 13.41 8.62
N SER A 390 0.27 12.77 9.75
CA SER A 390 0.03 11.33 9.74
C SER A 390 -1.17 11.10 8.81
N LEU A 391 -1.03 10.20 7.82
CA LEU A 391 -2.15 9.79 6.95
C LEU A 391 -3.13 8.89 7.73
N SER A 392 -3.50 9.29 8.95
CA SER A 392 -4.37 8.53 9.84
C SER A 392 -5.76 8.44 9.22
N ARG A 393 -6.36 7.26 9.28
CA ARG A 393 -7.69 7.01 8.73
C ARG A 393 -8.73 7.79 9.51
N ASN A 394 -9.64 8.44 8.81
CA ASN A 394 -10.86 9.01 9.37
C ASN A 394 -12.00 8.02 9.18
N PRO A 395 -12.26 7.12 10.14
CA PRO A 395 -13.22 6.04 9.94
C PRO A 395 -14.67 6.46 9.88
N TYR A 396 -14.96 7.70 10.26
CA TYR A 396 -16.31 8.25 10.21
C TYR A 396 -16.67 8.73 8.83
N LYS A 397 -15.64 9.06 8.04
CA LYS A 397 -15.76 9.28 6.61
C LYS A 397 -15.40 8.04 5.81
N THR A 398 -14.84 6.99 6.44
CA THR A 398 -14.60 5.71 5.79
C THR A 398 -15.93 5.03 5.53
N LYS A 399 -16.21 4.72 4.27
CA LYS A 399 -17.46 4.09 3.86
C LYS A 399 -17.20 2.65 3.45
N THR A 400 -18.05 1.75 3.95
CA THR A 400 -18.11 0.38 3.46
C THR A 400 -19.44 0.18 2.77
N TYR A 401 -19.37 -0.36 1.57
CA TYR A 401 -20.49 -0.49 0.67
C TYR A 401 -20.66 -1.96 0.28
N ARG A 402 -21.89 -2.47 0.41
CA ARG A 402 -22.31 -3.77 -0.10
C ARG A 402 -23.58 -3.59 -0.92
N PHE A 403 -23.50 -3.86 -2.22
CA PHE A 403 -24.64 -3.74 -3.13
C PHE A 403 -24.83 -4.99 -3.96
N VAL A 404 -26.08 -5.27 -4.29
CA VAL A 404 -26.45 -6.20 -5.34
C VAL A 404 -27.30 -5.42 -6.34
N ASN A 405 -26.88 -5.39 -7.59
CA ASN A 405 -27.57 -4.71 -8.68
C ASN A 405 -28.04 -5.71 -9.74
N ASP A 406 -29.16 -5.41 -10.37
CA ASP A 406 -29.48 -5.89 -11.70
C ASP A 406 -28.77 -4.97 -12.70
N PHE A 407 -27.67 -5.46 -13.27
CA PHE A 407 -26.84 -4.73 -14.21
C PHE A 407 -27.25 -5.09 -15.63
N GLN A 408 -27.61 -4.07 -16.40
CA GLN A 408 -27.97 -4.19 -17.80
C GLN A 408 -26.96 -3.42 -18.65
N MET A 409 -26.49 -4.07 -19.71
CA MET A 409 -25.78 -3.42 -20.80
C MET A 409 -26.59 -3.60 -22.08
N ILE A 410 -26.69 -2.53 -22.86
CA ILE A 410 -27.33 -2.52 -24.17
C ILE A 410 -26.44 -1.75 -25.13
N ARG A 411 -26.25 -2.27 -26.35
CA ARG A 411 -25.51 -1.55 -27.41
C ARG A 411 -26.47 -1.12 -28.52
N LYS A 412 -26.72 0.20 -28.64
CA LYS A 412 -27.57 0.79 -29.70
C LYS A 412 -26.76 1.71 -30.60
N GLN A 413 -26.78 1.46 -31.91
CA GLN A 413 -26.15 2.32 -32.93
C GLN A 413 -24.69 2.70 -32.60
N GLY A 414 -23.91 1.75 -32.06
CA GLY A 414 -22.52 1.97 -31.65
C GLY A 414 -22.31 2.64 -30.29
N ARG A 415 -23.37 3.06 -29.60
CA ARG A 415 -23.32 3.53 -28.21
C ARG A 415 -23.61 2.41 -27.24
N VAL A 416 -22.82 2.34 -26.18
CA VAL A 416 -23.02 1.42 -25.06
C VAL A 416 -23.76 2.18 -23.96
N GLU A 417 -24.93 1.69 -23.60
CA GLU A 417 -25.73 2.16 -22.48
C GLU A 417 -25.60 1.14 -21.34
N GLU A 418 -25.19 1.63 -20.17
CA GLU A 418 -25.17 0.86 -18.94
C GLU A 418 -26.30 1.34 -18.04
N ARG A 419 -26.96 0.41 -17.36
CA ARG A 419 -27.98 0.71 -16.35
C ARG A 419 -27.83 -0.24 -15.17
N ARG A 420 -27.83 0.31 -13.97
CA ARG A 420 -27.86 -0.48 -12.72
C ARG A 420 -29.16 -0.20 -11.98
N ILE A 421 -29.87 -1.27 -11.62
CA ILE A 421 -31.02 -1.19 -10.72
C ILE A 421 -30.61 -1.85 -9.41
N LEU A 422 -30.59 -1.07 -8.33
CA LEU A 422 -30.22 -1.57 -7.02
C LEU A 422 -31.30 -2.54 -6.51
N LEU A 423 -30.89 -3.78 -6.21
CA LEU A 423 -31.74 -4.82 -5.63
C LEU A 423 -31.60 -4.83 -4.10
N GLU A 424 -30.35 -4.80 -3.63
CA GLU A 424 -30.02 -4.83 -2.21
C GLU A 424 -28.89 -3.86 -1.88
N SER A 425 -28.97 -3.23 -0.70
CA SER A 425 -27.94 -2.35 -0.16
C SER A 425 -27.71 -2.64 1.31
N ASN A 426 -26.48 -2.97 1.67
CA ASN A 426 -26.04 -3.33 3.03
C ASN A 426 -27.00 -4.33 3.69
N ASP A 427 -27.26 -5.43 2.97
CA ASP A 427 -28.08 -6.57 3.42
C ASP A 427 -29.58 -6.23 3.63
N LYS A 428 -30.06 -5.13 3.03
CA LYS A 428 -31.49 -4.74 2.99
C LYS A 428 -31.98 -4.57 1.56
N SER A 429 -33.22 -4.98 1.29
CA SER A 429 -33.85 -4.75 -0.01
C SER A 429 -34.00 -3.26 -0.30
N ALA A 430 -33.62 -2.85 -1.50
CA ALA A 430 -33.71 -1.48 -1.94
C ALA A 430 -35.12 -1.12 -2.46
N PRO A 431 -35.52 0.17 -2.40
CA PRO A 431 -36.73 0.64 -3.07
C PRO A 431 -36.71 0.32 -4.56
N LYS A 432 -37.87 -0.01 -5.13
CA LYS A 432 -38.00 -0.38 -6.54
C LYS A 432 -37.48 0.74 -7.45
N GLY A 433 -36.49 0.42 -8.29
CA GLY A 433 -35.91 1.36 -9.25
C GLY A 433 -34.87 2.33 -8.67
N ALA A 434 -34.40 2.12 -7.44
CA ALA A 434 -33.30 2.88 -6.88
C ALA A 434 -32.00 2.67 -7.69
N ALA A 435 -31.22 3.73 -7.86
CA ALA A 435 -29.87 3.64 -8.42
C ALA A 435 -28.85 3.32 -7.31
N PRO A 436 -27.75 2.63 -7.60
CA PRO A 436 -26.68 2.44 -6.62
C PRO A 436 -26.02 3.78 -6.29
N PRO A 437 -25.56 3.98 -5.04
CA PRO A 437 -24.79 5.16 -4.69
C PRO A 437 -23.45 5.15 -5.45
N ASP A 438 -22.94 6.34 -5.76
CA ASP A 438 -21.69 6.54 -6.49
C ASP A 438 -21.62 5.77 -7.84
N GLU A 439 -22.75 5.56 -8.53
CA GLU A 439 -22.86 4.77 -9.78
C GLU A 439 -21.76 5.07 -10.80
N LYS A 440 -21.39 6.35 -10.95
CA LYS A 440 -20.34 6.81 -11.86
C LYS A 440 -18.99 6.12 -11.62
N ARG A 441 -18.65 5.80 -10.37
CA ARG A 441 -17.41 5.11 -10.00
C ARG A 441 -17.31 3.70 -10.55
N TYR A 442 -18.45 3.02 -10.68
CA TYR A 442 -18.50 1.64 -11.16
C TYR A 442 -18.65 1.62 -12.68
N ALA A 443 -19.47 2.52 -13.23
CA ALA A 443 -19.61 2.72 -14.67
C ALA A 443 -18.30 3.14 -15.33
N SER A 444 -17.47 3.94 -14.66
CA SER A 444 -16.20 4.41 -15.24
C SER A 444 -15.13 3.33 -15.36
N LEU A 445 -15.26 2.17 -14.68
CA LEU A 445 -14.25 1.10 -14.74
C LEU A 445 -14.20 0.42 -16.09
N LYS A 446 -15.36 0.19 -16.73
CA LYS A 446 -15.50 -0.41 -18.06
C LYS A 446 -14.70 -1.73 -18.21
N PRO A 447 -14.85 -2.71 -17.31
CA PRO A 447 -13.99 -3.90 -17.24
C PRO A 447 -14.07 -4.78 -18.50
N LEU A 448 -15.21 -4.78 -19.21
CA LEU A 448 -15.36 -5.52 -20.47
C LEU A 448 -14.50 -4.92 -21.59
N PHE A 449 -14.26 -3.60 -21.59
CA PHE A 449 -13.58 -2.90 -22.67
C PHE A 449 -12.08 -2.71 -22.46
N ALA A 450 -11.55 -3.07 -21.29
CA ALA A 450 -10.12 -3.00 -21.00
C ALA A 450 -9.24 -3.67 -22.08
N PRO A 451 -9.61 -4.84 -22.66
CA PRO A 451 -8.84 -5.41 -23.75
C PRO A 451 -8.86 -4.58 -25.04
N ILE A 452 -9.99 -3.94 -25.37
CA ILE A 452 -10.11 -3.08 -26.56
C ILE A 452 -9.20 -1.86 -26.42
N ASP A 453 -9.17 -1.25 -25.23
CA ASP A 453 -8.34 -0.07 -24.93
C ASP A 453 -6.82 -0.32 -25.09
N ILE A 454 -6.41 -1.59 -25.25
CA ILE A 454 -5.01 -2.01 -25.33
C ILE A 454 -4.68 -2.79 -26.63
N LEU A 455 -5.49 -3.79 -26.98
CA LEU A 455 -5.18 -4.80 -28.01
C LEU A 455 -5.92 -4.61 -29.34
N ALA A 456 -6.87 -3.67 -29.43
CA ALA A 456 -7.48 -3.35 -30.72
C ALA A 456 -6.41 -2.89 -31.71
N THR A 457 -6.61 -3.19 -32.99
CA THR A 457 -5.60 -2.99 -34.04
C THR A 457 -5.07 -1.55 -34.08
N ASP A 458 -5.97 -0.56 -33.95
CA ASP A 458 -5.67 0.88 -33.90
C ASP A 458 -5.02 1.32 -32.58
N ARG A 459 -5.15 0.53 -31.51
CA ARG A 459 -4.57 0.82 -30.19
C ARG A 459 -3.17 0.26 -30.04
N GLN A 460 -2.82 -0.84 -30.70
CA GLN A 460 -1.52 -1.49 -30.54
C GLN A 460 -0.33 -0.56 -30.84
N GLU A 461 -0.47 0.39 -31.77
CA GLU A 461 0.58 1.37 -32.07
C GLU A 461 0.89 2.29 -30.88
N SER A 462 -0.08 2.54 -30.00
CA SER A 462 0.07 3.37 -28.80
C SER A 462 0.83 2.67 -27.66
N TYR A 463 1.13 1.37 -27.80
CA TYR A 463 1.78 0.57 -26.79
C TYR A 463 3.07 -0.08 -27.30
N GLU A 464 3.94 -0.39 -26.36
CA GLU A 464 5.04 -1.34 -26.51
C GLU A 464 4.66 -2.64 -25.80
N PHE A 465 4.80 -3.77 -26.50
CA PHE A 465 4.42 -5.08 -25.99
C PHE A 465 5.62 -6.00 -25.73
N ARG A 466 5.53 -6.82 -24.68
CA ARG A 466 6.52 -7.87 -24.35
C ARG A 466 5.83 -9.16 -23.96
N LEU A 467 6.35 -10.29 -24.43
CA LEU A 467 5.89 -11.62 -23.99
C LEU A 467 6.62 -11.98 -22.69
N LEU A 468 5.89 -12.14 -21.59
CA LEU A 468 6.47 -12.44 -20.27
C LEU A 468 6.58 -13.95 -20.00
N GLY A 469 5.78 -14.77 -20.69
CA GLY A 469 5.79 -16.23 -20.51
C GLY A 469 4.41 -16.85 -20.62
N LYS A 470 4.20 -17.98 -19.92
CA LYS A 470 2.93 -18.72 -19.90
C LYS A 470 2.51 -19.00 -18.46
N ASP A 471 1.20 -19.01 -18.22
CA ASP A 471 0.56 -19.31 -16.94
C ASP A 471 -0.58 -20.32 -17.14
N LYS A 472 -1.04 -20.96 -16.08
CA LYS A 472 -2.24 -21.80 -16.10
C LYS A 472 -3.38 -21.15 -15.33
N ILE A 473 -4.45 -20.79 -16.03
CA ILE A 473 -5.66 -20.22 -15.43
C ILE A 473 -6.82 -21.17 -15.67
N LYS A 474 -7.42 -21.68 -14.58
CA LYS A 474 -8.56 -22.63 -14.63
C LYS A 474 -8.32 -23.84 -15.56
N GLY A 475 -7.08 -24.34 -15.60
CA GLY A 475 -6.68 -25.48 -16.43
C GLY A 475 -6.29 -25.13 -17.87
N LEU A 476 -6.54 -23.89 -18.33
CA LEU A 476 -6.11 -23.40 -19.64
C LEU A 476 -4.71 -22.80 -19.56
N THR A 477 -3.89 -23.04 -20.58
CA THR A 477 -2.57 -22.41 -20.70
C THR A 477 -2.74 -21.05 -21.37
N ALA A 478 -2.29 -19.97 -20.74
CA ALA A 478 -2.37 -18.62 -21.27
C ALA A 478 -0.99 -18.01 -21.46
N ALA A 479 -0.76 -17.38 -22.60
CA ALA A 479 0.39 -16.51 -22.82
C ALA A 479 0.17 -15.19 -22.08
N ILE A 480 1.21 -14.71 -21.40
CA ILE A 480 1.19 -13.45 -20.66
C ILE A 480 1.91 -12.39 -21.50
N ILE A 481 1.21 -11.33 -21.86
CA ILE A 481 1.81 -10.15 -22.49
C ILE A 481 1.77 -8.97 -21.55
N GLU A 482 2.85 -8.20 -21.52
CA GLU A 482 2.93 -6.87 -20.93
C GLU A 482 2.69 -5.83 -22.03
N ALA A 483 1.92 -4.79 -21.71
CA ALA A 483 1.69 -3.63 -22.55
C ALA A 483 2.05 -2.37 -21.75
N VAL A 484 2.90 -1.51 -22.30
CA VAL A 484 3.27 -0.22 -21.70
C VAL A 484 3.01 0.88 -22.71
N ALA A 485 2.28 1.91 -22.32
CA ALA A 485 1.95 3.03 -23.18
C ALA A 485 3.23 3.74 -23.66
N ARG A 486 3.29 4.07 -24.95
CA ARG A 486 4.40 4.87 -25.48
C ARG A 486 4.35 6.29 -24.88
N PRO A 487 5.51 6.94 -24.68
CA PRO A 487 5.55 8.32 -24.23
C PRO A 487 4.68 9.23 -25.12
N GLY A 488 3.88 10.10 -24.50
CA GLY A 488 2.98 11.01 -25.21
C GLY A 488 1.72 10.37 -25.80
N ALA A 489 1.53 9.05 -25.70
CA ALA A 489 0.32 8.39 -26.16
C ALA A 489 -0.87 8.83 -25.29
N SER A 490 -1.94 9.31 -25.94
CA SER A 490 -3.20 9.67 -25.26
C SER A 490 -4.02 8.42 -24.97
N VAL A 491 -3.61 7.64 -23.96
CA VAL A 491 -4.27 6.41 -23.55
C VAL A 491 -4.77 6.48 -22.11
N ARG A 492 -5.84 5.73 -21.82
CA ARG A 492 -6.42 5.62 -20.47
C ARG A 492 -5.62 4.68 -19.57
N ILE A 493 -5.01 3.64 -20.15
CA ILE A 493 -4.31 2.58 -19.42
C ILE A 493 -2.82 2.73 -19.68
N PRO A 494 -2.02 3.27 -18.74
CA PRO A 494 -0.58 3.44 -18.93
C PRO A 494 0.20 2.13 -18.99
N ALA A 495 -0.25 1.07 -18.31
CA ALA A 495 0.40 -0.23 -18.35
C ALA A 495 -0.60 -1.35 -18.03
N ALA A 496 -0.37 -2.54 -18.59
CA ALA A 496 -1.20 -3.71 -18.35
C ALA A 496 -0.45 -5.03 -18.53
N LYS A 497 -0.98 -6.10 -17.91
CA LYS A 497 -0.67 -7.50 -18.20
C LYS A 497 -1.92 -8.23 -18.64
N ILE A 498 -1.83 -9.02 -19.70
CA ILE A 498 -2.98 -9.66 -20.32
C ILE A 498 -2.66 -11.13 -20.54
N TRP A 499 -3.60 -12.00 -20.14
CA TRP A 499 -3.50 -13.44 -20.29
C TRP A 499 -4.40 -13.89 -21.44
N ILE A 500 -3.77 -14.35 -22.52
CA ILE A 500 -4.44 -14.76 -23.75
C ILE A 500 -4.25 -16.27 -23.94
N ASP A 501 -5.35 -17.01 -24.08
CA ASP A 501 -5.32 -18.40 -24.49
C ASP A 501 -4.91 -18.49 -25.98
N PRO A 502 -3.73 -19.07 -26.30
CA PRO A 502 -3.25 -19.15 -27.67
C PRO A 502 -4.03 -20.13 -28.55
N GLU A 503 -4.83 -21.03 -27.96
CA GLU A 503 -5.62 -22.02 -28.71
C GLU A 503 -6.96 -21.43 -29.14
N SER A 504 -7.64 -20.72 -28.22
CA SER A 504 -9.00 -20.21 -28.47
C SER A 504 -9.08 -18.70 -28.72
N SER A 505 -7.95 -17.98 -28.65
CA SER A 505 -7.87 -16.52 -28.68
C SER A 505 -8.65 -15.81 -27.57
N ARG A 506 -9.05 -16.52 -26.51
CA ARG A 506 -9.82 -15.97 -25.40
C ARG A 506 -8.92 -15.21 -24.44
N ILE A 507 -9.36 -14.03 -24.02
CA ILE A 507 -8.71 -13.27 -22.96
C ILE A 507 -9.27 -13.74 -21.62
N LEU A 508 -8.40 -14.34 -20.80
CA LEU A 508 -8.80 -14.96 -19.52
C LEU A 508 -8.71 -13.98 -18.35
N ARG A 509 -7.76 -13.06 -18.40
CA ARG A 509 -7.49 -12.07 -17.36
C ARG A 509 -6.84 -10.83 -17.96
N CYS A 510 -7.16 -9.67 -17.39
CA CYS A 510 -6.48 -8.41 -17.63
C CYS A 510 -6.12 -7.77 -16.28
N GLU A 511 -4.88 -7.31 -16.12
CA GLU A 511 -4.43 -6.51 -14.99
C GLU A 511 -3.95 -5.17 -15.54
N THR A 512 -4.49 -4.07 -15.07
CA THR A 512 -4.24 -2.72 -15.58
C THR A 512 -3.74 -1.84 -14.46
N GLN A 513 -2.80 -0.96 -14.78
CA GLN A 513 -2.33 0.11 -13.90
C GLN A 513 -2.94 1.43 -14.34
N GLY A 514 -3.10 2.35 -13.40
CA GLY A 514 -3.67 3.67 -13.63
C GLY A 514 -4.84 3.96 -12.71
N LEU A 515 -5.26 5.22 -12.70
CA LEU A 515 -6.37 5.68 -11.89
C LEU A 515 -7.57 5.95 -12.79
N PRO A 516 -8.78 5.48 -12.42
CA PRO A 516 -9.99 5.99 -13.06
C PRO A 516 -10.11 7.48 -12.75
N VAL A 517 -10.62 8.25 -13.71
CA VAL A 517 -10.83 9.70 -13.53
C VAL A 517 -12.27 9.97 -13.12
N GLU A 518 -13.21 9.57 -13.97
CA GLU A 518 -14.64 9.82 -13.75
C GLU A 518 -15.16 9.10 -12.50
N GLY A 519 -15.72 9.87 -11.58
CA GLY A 519 -16.21 9.40 -10.27
C GLY A 519 -15.13 9.29 -9.19
N TYR A 520 -13.85 9.51 -9.52
CA TYR A 520 -12.72 9.45 -8.58
C TYR A 520 -11.96 10.78 -8.50
N GLU A 521 -12.56 11.88 -8.96
CA GLU A 521 -11.96 13.21 -9.00
C GLU A 521 -11.44 13.65 -7.62
N PHE A 522 -12.18 13.29 -6.56
CA PHE A 522 -11.79 13.57 -5.17
C PHE A 522 -10.43 12.98 -4.78
N ILE A 523 -10.01 11.85 -5.38
CA ILE A 523 -8.69 11.26 -5.13
C ILE A 523 -7.58 12.19 -5.59
N PHE A 524 -7.76 12.83 -6.75
CA PHE A 524 -6.79 13.77 -7.30
C PHE A 524 -6.75 15.06 -6.48
N GLU A 525 -7.91 15.54 -6.03
CA GLU A 525 -7.99 16.70 -5.13
C GLU A 525 -7.29 16.42 -3.79
N GLU A 526 -7.57 15.27 -3.17
CA GLU A 526 -6.92 14.84 -1.93
C GLU A 526 -5.41 14.71 -2.10
N ALA A 527 -4.98 14.00 -3.15
CA ALA A 527 -3.57 13.78 -3.47
C ALA A 527 -2.82 15.09 -3.68
N SER A 528 -3.44 16.05 -4.38
CA SER A 528 -2.88 17.38 -4.58
C SER A 528 -2.75 18.16 -3.26
N ARG A 529 -3.70 18.02 -2.32
CA ARG A 529 -3.65 18.72 -1.02
C ARG A 529 -2.51 18.24 -0.13
N ILE A 530 -2.18 16.95 -0.20
CA ILE A 530 -1.16 16.32 0.65
C ILE A 530 0.17 16.06 -0.07
N GLY A 531 0.26 16.37 -1.37
CA GLY A 531 1.48 16.29 -2.16
C GLY A 531 1.97 14.85 -2.42
N ILE A 532 1.05 13.94 -2.76
CA ILE A 532 1.37 12.55 -3.09
C ILE A 532 0.88 12.16 -4.48
N SER A 533 1.45 11.08 -5.03
CA SER A 533 1.00 10.48 -6.29
C SER A 533 0.29 9.14 -6.00
N PRO A 534 -1.04 9.08 -6.08
CA PRO A 534 -1.78 7.84 -5.86
C PRO A 534 -1.42 6.80 -6.92
N VAL A 535 -1.50 5.52 -6.53
CA VAL A 535 -1.25 4.39 -7.42
C VAL A 535 -2.52 3.54 -7.50
N GLY A 536 -2.99 3.28 -8.70
CA GLY A 536 -4.17 2.45 -8.97
C GLY A 536 -3.80 1.19 -9.73
N SER A 537 -4.43 0.08 -9.37
CA SER A 537 -4.38 -1.19 -10.10
C SER A 537 -5.78 -1.80 -10.16
N MET A 538 -6.19 -2.27 -11.34
CA MET A 538 -7.44 -2.98 -11.55
C MET A 538 -7.17 -4.33 -12.21
N MET A 539 -7.69 -5.41 -11.63
CA MET A 539 -7.65 -6.75 -12.22
C MET A 539 -9.07 -7.19 -12.60
N VAL A 540 -9.21 -7.74 -13.80
CA VAL A 540 -10.44 -8.29 -14.35
C VAL A 540 -10.19 -9.76 -14.69
N ASN A 541 -11.00 -10.65 -14.11
CA ASN A 541 -11.06 -12.05 -14.50
C ASN A 541 -12.30 -12.26 -15.38
N TYR A 542 -12.14 -13.00 -16.47
CA TYR A 542 -13.24 -13.35 -17.37
C TYR A 542 -13.66 -14.81 -17.16
N GLY A 543 -14.94 -15.11 -17.38
CA GLY A 543 -15.52 -16.40 -17.00
C GLY A 543 -16.61 -16.90 -17.94
N ASP A 544 -17.77 -16.25 -17.94
CA ASP A 544 -18.93 -16.69 -18.73
C ASP A 544 -18.70 -16.48 -20.22
N GLU A 545 -18.97 -17.49 -21.03
CA GLU A 545 -18.69 -17.48 -22.47
C GLU A 545 -19.97 -17.29 -23.29
N LYS A 546 -19.89 -16.40 -24.28
CA LYS A 546 -20.91 -16.25 -25.32
C LYS A 546 -20.26 -15.85 -26.65
N ASN A 547 -20.49 -16.64 -27.69
CA ASN A 547 -20.04 -16.39 -29.06
C ASN A 547 -18.52 -16.13 -29.18
N GLY A 548 -17.70 -16.86 -28.42
CA GLY A 548 -16.24 -16.75 -28.40
C GLY A 548 -15.70 -15.56 -27.59
N ILE A 549 -16.55 -14.90 -26.81
CA ILE A 549 -16.21 -13.78 -25.92
C ILE A 549 -16.43 -14.23 -24.47
N LEU A 550 -15.47 -13.90 -23.61
CA LEU A 550 -15.60 -14.13 -22.17
C LEU A 550 -16.01 -12.83 -21.48
N PHE A 551 -17.04 -12.90 -20.65
CA PHE A 551 -17.57 -11.77 -19.90
C PHE A 551 -16.90 -11.68 -18.52
N PRO A 552 -16.78 -10.46 -17.94
CA PRO A 552 -16.20 -10.28 -16.62
C PRO A 552 -16.92 -11.15 -15.58
N SER A 553 -16.18 -11.85 -14.74
CA SER A 553 -16.74 -12.58 -13.59
C SER A 553 -16.34 -11.94 -12.26
N ARG A 554 -15.13 -11.37 -12.19
CA ARG A 554 -14.62 -10.69 -11.00
C ARG A 554 -13.72 -9.53 -11.37
N VAL A 555 -13.96 -8.38 -10.77
CA VAL A 555 -13.12 -7.18 -10.89
C VAL A 555 -12.62 -6.80 -9.49
N THR A 556 -11.34 -6.50 -9.37
CA THR A 556 -10.76 -5.93 -8.14
C THR A 556 -10.03 -4.64 -8.50
N LEU A 557 -10.41 -3.52 -7.88
CA LEU A 557 -9.76 -2.22 -8.00
C LEU A 557 -9.12 -1.89 -6.65
N LEU A 558 -7.84 -1.58 -6.68
CA LEU A 558 -7.08 -1.11 -5.53
C LEU A 558 -6.47 0.25 -5.85
N ILE A 559 -6.75 1.25 -5.02
CA ILE A 559 -6.10 2.56 -5.06
C ILE A 559 -5.38 2.78 -3.73
N GLU A 560 -4.10 3.07 -3.83
CA GLU A 560 -3.20 3.20 -2.69
C GLU A 560 -2.48 4.54 -2.70
N TYR A 561 -2.31 5.11 -1.51
CA TYR A 561 -1.54 6.32 -1.29
C TYR A 561 -0.15 5.96 -0.80
N PRO A 562 0.92 6.48 -1.43
CA PRO A 562 2.26 6.29 -0.92
C PRO A 562 2.43 7.02 0.42
N VAL A 563 3.10 6.37 1.36
CA VAL A 563 3.31 6.91 2.72
C VAL A 563 4.44 7.95 2.76
N ASN A 564 5.27 8.01 1.71
CA ASN A 564 6.21 9.12 1.49
C ASN A 564 6.38 9.46 -0.01
N VAL A 565 7.07 10.56 -0.28
CA VAL A 565 7.28 11.14 -1.62
C VAL A 565 7.98 10.20 -2.61
N TRP A 566 8.60 9.13 -2.11
CA TRP A 566 9.31 8.12 -2.90
C TRP A 566 8.54 6.79 -3.01
N GLY A 567 7.29 6.72 -2.54
CA GLY A 567 6.47 5.51 -2.67
C GLY A 567 6.73 4.41 -1.63
N VAL A 568 7.49 4.68 -0.57
CA VAL A 568 7.88 3.67 0.42
C VAL A 568 6.76 3.46 1.42
N GLY A 569 6.16 2.27 1.39
CA GLY A 569 4.94 1.97 2.13
C GLY A 569 3.73 2.54 1.41
N LYS A 570 2.64 1.78 1.41
CA LYS A 570 1.38 2.16 0.79
C LYS A 570 0.26 2.04 1.81
N ARG A 571 -0.72 2.93 1.74
CA ARG A 571 -1.98 2.84 2.50
C ARG A 571 -3.13 2.71 1.53
N THR A 572 -3.95 1.69 1.71
CA THR A 572 -5.20 1.51 0.96
C THR A 572 -6.10 2.73 1.15
N ARG A 573 -6.51 3.35 0.04
CA ARG A 573 -7.50 4.41 -0.02
C ARG A 573 -8.83 3.89 -0.52
N ILE A 574 -8.82 3.04 -1.56
CA ILE A 574 -9.99 2.34 -2.09
C ILE A 574 -9.63 0.88 -2.34
N ASP A 575 -10.48 -0.03 -1.88
CA ASP A 575 -10.44 -1.46 -2.20
C ASP A 575 -11.86 -1.87 -2.62
N THR A 576 -12.05 -2.08 -3.92
CA THR A 576 -13.35 -2.41 -4.51
C THR A 576 -13.26 -3.77 -5.18
N GLU A 577 -14.24 -4.62 -4.91
CA GLU A 577 -14.42 -5.91 -5.51
C GLU A 577 -15.84 -6.00 -6.11
N ILE A 578 -15.93 -6.44 -7.37
CA ILE A 578 -17.19 -6.63 -8.08
C ILE A 578 -17.26 -8.06 -8.60
N HIS A 579 -18.36 -8.74 -8.35
CA HIS A 579 -18.66 -10.07 -8.87
C HIS A 579 -19.86 -10.00 -9.81
N TYR A 580 -19.73 -10.60 -10.98
CA TYR A 580 -20.82 -10.71 -11.96
C TYR A 580 -21.27 -12.17 -12.04
N ALA A 581 -22.58 -12.40 -12.00
CA ALA A 581 -23.17 -13.72 -12.05
C ALA A 581 -24.51 -13.71 -12.81
N ASN A 582 -24.99 -14.90 -13.18
CA ASN A 582 -26.33 -15.09 -13.75
C ASN A 582 -26.58 -14.30 -15.05
N TYR A 583 -25.60 -14.28 -15.96
CA TYR A 583 -25.73 -13.65 -17.27
C TYR A 583 -26.91 -14.19 -18.07
N ARG A 584 -27.73 -13.28 -18.60
CA ARG A 584 -28.83 -13.57 -19.54
C ARG A 584 -28.73 -12.64 -20.73
N PHE A 585 -28.53 -13.23 -21.91
CA PHE A 585 -28.39 -12.52 -23.16
C PHE A 585 -29.73 -12.41 -23.89
N PHE A 586 -29.97 -11.29 -24.55
CA PHE A 586 -31.16 -11.05 -25.37
C PHE A 586 -30.79 -10.23 -26.61
N THR A 587 -31.77 -9.94 -27.47
CA THR A 587 -31.60 -9.10 -28.66
C THR A 587 -32.61 -7.97 -28.60
N VAL A 588 -32.17 -6.72 -28.74
CA VAL A 588 -33.10 -5.57 -28.82
C VAL A 588 -33.47 -5.31 -30.28
N GLU A 589 -34.75 -5.46 -30.64
CA GLU A 589 -35.27 -4.97 -31.92
C GLU A 589 -35.37 -3.43 -31.87
N THR A 590 -34.48 -2.72 -32.54
CA THR A 590 -34.62 -1.25 -32.69
C THR A 590 -35.77 -0.94 -33.63
N GLU A 591 -36.79 -0.21 -33.15
CA GLU A 591 -37.85 0.33 -33.99
C GLU A 591 -37.26 1.12 -35.17
N LYS A 592 -37.67 0.76 -36.38
CA LYS A 592 -37.31 1.49 -37.60
C LYS A 592 -37.79 2.93 -37.44
N ALA A 593 -36.87 3.88 -37.55
CA ALA A 593 -37.20 5.30 -37.67
C ALA A 593 -38.24 5.46 -38.79
N VAL A 594 -39.46 5.85 -38.42
CA VAL A 594 -40.47 6.29 -39.38
C VAL A 594 -39.97 7.62 -39.95
N ILE A 595 -39.30 7.56 -41.09
CA ILE A 595 -39.02 8.73 -41.90
C ILE A 595 -40.39 9.18 -42.44
N ARG A 596 -40.89 10.31 -41.95
CA ARG A 596 -42.03 11.03 -42.53
C ARG A 596 -41.53 12.13 -43.44
#